data_AF-A0A925BXY7-F1
#
_entry.id   AF-A0A925BXY7-F1
#
_cell.length_a   1.000
_cell.length_b   1.000
_cell.length_c   1.000
_cell.angle_alpha   90.00
_cell.angle_beta   90.00
_cell.angle_gamma   90.00
#
_symmetry.space_group_name_H-M   'P 1'
#
loop_
_entity.id
_entity.type
_entity.pdbx_description
1 polymer ?
#
loop_
_entity_poly.entity_id
_entity_poly.type
_entity_poly.pdbx_seq_one_letter_code
_entity_poly.pdbx_strand_id
1 'polypeptide(L)'
;MLQGNFYTILNNQAETGSVNLLLELNPDHHIFEGHFPQLPVVPGVCMMQMVKELVEDFTGQRLRLAKADHLKFLTIINPRENKLLQVDIAINSRSTQGVQVTASFFHQATVFFKFKGGFVIE
;
A
#
# COMPACT_ATOMS: atom_id res chain seq x y z
N MET A 1 5.09 9.81 4.20
CA MET A 1 3.96 10.56 4.79
C MET A 1 3.22 9.66 5.76
N LEU A 2 2.85 8.44 5.34
CA LEU A 2 2.18 7.47 6.19
C LEU A 2 3.16 6.54 6.90
N GLN A 3 4.24 6.14 6.22
CA GLN A 3 5.30 5.30 6.80
C GLN A 3 5.90 5.93 8.07
N GLY A 4 6.03 5.11 9.13
CA GLY A 4 6.57 5.50 10.42
C GLY A 4 5.55 6.07 11.42
N ASN A 5 4.31 6.35 10.98
CA ASN A 5 3.24 6.88 11.84
C ASN A 5 1.93 6.11 11.67
N PHE A 6 1.48 5.89 10.43
CA PHE A 6 0.27 5.13 10.10
C PHE A 6 0.55 3.64 9.94
N TYR A 7 1.71 3.29 9.36
CA TYR A 7 2.18 1.92 9.24
C TYR A 7 3.70 1.86 9.39
N THR A 8 4.23 0.67 9.69
CA THR A 8 5.67 0.38 9.68
C THR A 8 5.95 -0.85 8.82
N ILE A 9 7.16 -0.93 8.25
CA ILE A 9 7.62 -2.11 7.51
C ILE A 9 8.34 -3.01 8.51
N LEU A 10 7.79 -4.19 8.79
CA LEU A 10 8.41 -5.18 9.67
C LEU A 10 9.41 -6.07 8.93
N ASN A 11 9.12 -6.37 7.66
CA ASN A 11 9.98 -7.18 6.81
C ASN A 11 9.80 -6.76 5.35
N ASN A 12 10.87 -6.86 4.57
CA ASN A 12 10.83 -6.74 3.12
C ASN A 12 11.70 -7.81 2.46
N GLN A 13 11.22 -8.36 1.35
CA GLN A 13 11.95 -9.29 0.51
C GLN A 13 11.82 -8.79 -0.92
N ALA A 14 12.95 -8.34 -1.46
CA ALA A 14 13.05 -7.84 -2.81
C ALA A 14 13.57 -8.93 -3.73
N GLU A 15 12.89 -9.14 -4.84
CA GLU A 15 13.32 -10.00 -5.94
C GLU A 15 13.37 -9.17 -7.23
N THR A 16 13.90 -9.76 -8.31
CA THR A 16 13.97 -9.09 -9.60
C THR A 16 12.56 -8.77 -10.12
N GLY A 17 12.15 -7.50 -9.97
CA GLY A 17 10.87 -7.00 -10.48
C GLY A 17 9.69 -7.16 -9.51
N SER A 18 9.91 -7.59 -8.27
CA SER A 18 8.86 -7.65 -7.25
C SER A 18 9.39 -7.41 -5.84
N VAL A 19 8.50 -7.00 -4.95
CA VAL A 19 8.79 -6.87 -3.53
C VAL A 19 7.61 -7.39 -2.72
N ASN A 20 7.90 -8.23 -1.74
CA ASN A 20 6.97 -8.76 -0.77
C ASN A 20 7.28 -8.12 0.59
N LEU A 21 6.27 -7.59 1.26
CA LEU A 21 6.43 -6.88 2.53
C LEU A 21 5.47 -7.40 3.58
N LEU A 22 5.91 -7.33 4.84
CA LEU A 22 5.04 -7.42 6.00
C LEU A 22 4.96 -6.05 6.65
N LEU A 23 3.75 -5.49 6.74
CA LEU A 23 3.48 -4.21 7.35
C LEU A 23 2.73 -4.38 8.67
N GLU A 24 2.96 -3.48 9.61
CA GLU A 24 2.14 -3.32 10.81
C GLU A 24 1.44 -1.96 10.78
N LEU A 25 0.12 -1.97 10.88
CA LEU A 25 -0.70 -0.77 11.01
C LEU A 25 -0.67 -0.25 12.46
N ASN A 26 -0.68 1.07 12.62
CA ASN A 26 -0.85 1.73 13.91
C ASN A 26 -2.35 1.97 14.19
N PRO A 27 -3.02 1.15 15.03
CA PRO A 27 -4.44 1.32 15.33
C PRO A 27 -4.79 2.61 16.09
N ASP A 28 -3.79 3.29 16.67
CA ASP A 28 -3.95 4.52 17.45
C ASP A 28 -3.76 5.78 16.61
N HIS A 29 -3.59 5.66 15.29
CA HIS A 29 -3.47 6.81 14.41
C HIS A 29 -4.76 7.64 14.40
N HIS A 30 -4.65 8.95 14.66
CA HIS A 30 -5.77 9.89 14.84
C HIS A 30 -6.83 9.85 13.71
N ILE A 31 -6.44 9.52 12.47
CA ILE A 31 -7.38 9.37 11.35
C ILE A 31 -8.53 8.38 11.64
N PHE A 32 -8.28 7.37 12.47
CA PHE A 32 -9.27 6.36 12.83
C PHE A 32 -10.32 6.86 13.82
N GLU A 33 -10.12 8.01 14.45
CA GLU A 33 -11.17 8.67 15.24
C GLU A 33 -12.32 9.15 14.34
N GLY A 34 -12.01 9.51 13.09
CA GLY A 34 -12.99 9.96 12.09
C GLY A 34 -13.35 8.93 11.03
N HIS A 35 -12.57 7.85 10.87
CA HIS A 35 -12.77 6.85 9.81
C HIS A 35 -12.81 5.44 10.39
N PHE A 36 -13.91 5.01 11.00
CA PHE A 36 -15.12 5.75 11.37
C PHE A 36 -15.27 5.77 12.89
N PRO A 37 -16.01 6.73 13.48
CA PRO A 37 -16.28 6.70 14.91
C PRO A 37 -16.80 5.32 15.33
N GLN A 38 -16.18 4.74 16.35
CA GLN A 38 -16.48 3.39 16.90
C GLN A 38 -16.15 2.18 16.00
N LEU A 39 -15.89 2.39 14.70
CA LEU A 39 -15.48 1.34 13.77
C LEU A 39 -14.29 1.82 12.93
N PRO A 40 -13.05 1.67 13.43
CA PRO A 40 -11.88 2.13 12.70
C PRO A 40 -11.67 1.29 11.43
N VAL A 41 -11.48 1.97 10.31
CA VAL A 41 -11.32 1.40 8.97
C VAL A 41 -10.18 2.12 8.27
N VAL A 42 -9.28 1.40 7.61
CA VAL A 42 -8.26 2.02 6.74
C VAL A 42 -8.92 2.73 5.57
N PRO A 43 -8.71 4.05 5.39
CA PRO A 43 -9.21 4.76 4.20
C PRO A 43 -8.59 4.22 2.92
N GLY A 44 -9.39 4.12 1.85
CA GLY A 44 -8.91 3.63 0.55
C GLY A 44 -7.74 4.46 -0.01
N VAL A 45 -7.79 5.77 0.20
CA VAL A 45 -6.70 6.69 -0.20
C VAL A 45 -5.41 6.43 0.58
N CYS A 46 -5.48 5.98 1.83
CA CYS A 46 -4.30 5.59 2.59
C CYS A 46 -3.66 4.34 2.00
N MET A 47 -4.44 3.35 1.56
CA MET A 47 -3.89 2.16 0.87
C MET A 47 -3.19 2.54 -0.44
N MET A 48 -3.74 3.47 -1.21
CA MET A 48 -3.11 3.99 -2.43
C MET A 48 -1.79 4.73 -2.13
N GLN A 49 -1.79 5.55 -1.08
CA GLN A 49 -0.61 6.27 -0.63
C GLN A 49 0.47 5.32 -0.10
N MET A 50 0.09 4.24 0.59
CA MET A 50 1.02 3.18 0.99
C MET A 50 1.67 2.54 -0.25
N VAL A 51 0.90 2.18 -1.29
CA VAL A 51 1.49 1.65 -2.54
C VAL A 51 2.51 2.63 -3.13
N LYS A 52 2.17 3.92 -3.20
CA LYS A 52 3.11 4.96 -3.67
C LYS A 52 4.41 4.95 -2.87
N GLU A 53 4.32 5.06 -1.54
CA GLU A 53 5.49 5.12 -0.65
C GLU A 53 6.37 3.87 -0.76
N LEU A 54 5.77 2.68 -0.81
CA LEU A 54 6.50 1.42 -0.96
C LEU A 54 7.20 1.30 -2.32
N VAL A 55 6.58 1.80 -3.39
CA VAL A 55 7.21 1.83 -4.72
C VAL A 55 8.31 2.90 -4.79
N GLU A 56 8.14 4.05 -4.13
CA GLU A 56 9.21 5.04 -3.99
C GLU A 56 10.43 4.46 -3.27
N ASP A 57 10.21 3.79 -2.13
CA ASP A 57 11.27 3.13 -1.36
C ASP A 57 12.01 2.07 -2.19
N PHE A 58 11.28 1.26 -2.94
CA PHE A 58 11.86 0.21 -3.79
C PHE A 58 12.62 0.78 -5.01
N THR A 59 12.08 1.82 -5.64
CA THR A 59 12.66 2.38 -6.87
C THR A 59 13.74 3.43 -6.63
N GLY A 60 13.78 4.00 -5.43
CA GLY A 60 14.64 5.12 -5.06
C GLY A 60 14.24 6.44 -5.74
N GLN A 61 13.01 6.55 -6.24
CA GLN A 61 12.52 7.70 -7.01
C GLN A 61 11.32 8.32 -6.31
N ARG A 62 11.18 9.65 -6.43
CA ARG A 62 9.92 10.33 -6.11
C ARG A 62 8.93 10.12 -7.23
N LEU A 63 7.70 9.79 -6.86
CA LEU A 63 6.68 9.35 -7.80
C LEU A 63 5.40 10.14 -7.61
N ARG A 64 4.64 10.30 -8.69
CA ARG A 64 3.27 10.80 -8.67
C ARG A 64 2.38 9.80 -9.37
N LEU A 65 1.22 9.52 -8.77
CA LEU A 65 0.23 8.66 -9.42
C LEU A 65 -0.23 9.32 -10.73
N ALA A 66 -0.02 8.65 -11.86
CA ALA A 66 -0.48 9.12 -13.16
C ALA A 66 -1.83 8.50 -13.52
N LYS A 67 -2.02 7.21 -13.24
CA LYS A 67 -3.28 6.50 -13.49
C LYS A 67 -3.44 5.28 -12.58
N ALA A 68 -4.68 4.93 -12.28
CA ALA A 68 -5.06 3.68 -11.63
C ALA A 68 -5.97 2.90 -12.59
N ASP A 69 -5.41 1.89 -13.27
CA ASP A 69 -6.16 1.06 -14.23
C ASP A 69 -7.13 0.12 -13.50
N HIS A 70 -6.73 -0.40 -12.34
CA HIS A 70 -7.58 -1.17 -11.46
C HIS A 70 -7.40 -0.70 -10.03
N LEU A 71 -8.52 -0.42 -9.37
CA LEU A 71 -8.55 -0.03 -7.97
C LEU A 71 -9.74 -0.74 -7.32
N LYS A 72 -9.46 -1.82 -6.57
CA LYS A 72 -10.48 -2.65 -5.94
C LYS A 72 -10.27 -2.69 -4.43
N PHE A 73 -11.24 -2.18 -3.69
CA PHE A 73 -11.34 -2.31 -2.24
C PHE A 73 -12.31 -3.45 -1.94
N LEU A 74 -11.76 -4.65 -1.71
CA LEU A 74 -12.52 -5.90 -1.68
C LEU A 74 -13.06 -6.22 -0.29
N THR A 75 -12.34 -5.82 0.76
CA THR A 75 -12.73 -6.06 2.15
C THR A 75 -12.22 -4.92 3.01
N ILE A 76 -13.00 -4.58 4.05
CA ILE A 76 -12.63 -3.59 5.05
C ILE A 76 -11.39 -4.06 5.79
N ILE A 77 -10.46 -3.14 6.05
CA ILE A 77 -9.33 -3.37 6.96
C ILE A 77 -9.63 -2.61 8.25
N ASN A 78 -9.90 -3.33 9.33
CA ASN A 78 -9.95 -2.75 10.66
C ASN A 78 -8.54 -2.86 11.27
N PRO A 79 -7.82 -1.75 11.54
CA PRO A 79 -6.44 -1.82 12.01
C PRO A 79 -6.28 -2.50 13.38
N ARG A 80 -7.35 -2.65 14.16
CA ARG A 80 -7.36 -3.36 15.45
C ARG A 80 -7.49 -4.88 15.29
N GLU A 81 -8.13 -5.33 14.22
CA GLU A 81 -8.31 -6.75 13.91
C GLU A 81 -7.27 -7.26 12.90
N ASN A 82 -6.91 -6.43 11.93
CA ASN A 82 -6.01 -6.71 10.82
C ASN A 82 -4.74 -5.87 10.96
N LYS A 83 -4.08 -5.98 12.12
CA LYS A 83 -2.90 -5.16 12.42
C LYS A 83 -1.73 -5.47 11.47
N LEU A 84 -1.58 -6.73 11.07
CA LEU A 84 -0.55 -7.18 10.15
C LEU A 84 -1.11 -7.33 8.74
N LEU A 85 -0.41 -6.76 7.76
CA LEU A 85 -0.75 -6.86 6.35
C LEU A 85 0.44 -7.36 5.54
N GLN A 86 0.21 -8.40 4.74
CA GLN A 86 1.11 -8.77 3.67
C GLN A 86 0.82 -7.91 2.44
N VAL A 87 1.89 -7.43 1.81
CA VAL A 87 1.82 -6.60 0.60
C VAL A 87 2.74 -7.17 -0.46
N ASP A 88 2.15 -7.54 -1.59
CA ASP A 88 2.91 -7.94 -2.78
C ASP A 88 2.85 -6.81 -3.80
N ILE A 89 4.01 -6.42 -4.34
CA ILE A 89 4.12 -5.44 -5.42
C ILE A 89 4.95 -6.05 -6.54
N ALA A 90 4.41 -6.03 -7.75
CA ALA A 90 5.10 -6.40 -8.98
C ALA A 90 5.33 -5.16 -9.85
N ILE A 91 6.56 -4.95 -10.30
CA ILE A 91 6.95 -3.92 -11.27
C ILE A 91 6.77 -4.50 -12.67
N ASN A 92 5.66 -4.16 -13.32
CA ASN A 92 5.33 -4.69 -14.64
C ASN A 92 6.20 -4.06 -15.75
N SER A 93 6.59 -2.79 -15.58
CA SER A 93 7.53 -2.11 -16.48
C SER A 93 8.16 -0.90 -15.80
N ARG A 94 9.37 -0.54 -16.24
CA ARG A 94 10.12 0.64 -15.80
C ARG A 94 10.67 1.38 -17.01
N SER A 95 10.54 2.70 -17.02
CA SER A 95 11.12 3.59 -18.02
C SER A 95 11.76 4.80 -17.34
N THR A 96 12.36 5.69 -18.14
CA THR A 96 12.88 6.98 -17.67
C THR A 96 11.77 7.95 -17.22
N GLN A 97 10.51 7.67 -17.54
CA GLN A 97 9.37 8.53 -17.22
C GLN A 97 8.55 8.02 -16.04
N GLY A 98 8.67 6.74 -15.67
CA GLY A 98 7.79 6.15 -14.66
C GLY A 98 7.85 4.63 -14.55
N VAL A 99 6.91 4.09 -13.78
CA VAL A 99 6.75 2.66 -13.50
C VAL A 99 5.29 2.24 -13.59
N GLN A 100 5.04 1.05 -14.12
CA GLN A 100 3.73 0.38 -14.02
C GLN A 100 3.82 -0.71 -12.97
N VAL A 101 2.87 -0.75 -12.04
CA VAL A 101 2.90 -1.70 -10.92
C VAL A 101 1.55 -2.38 -10.72
N THR A 102 1.61 -3.58 -10.15
CA THR A 102 0.47 -4.29 -9.58
C THR A 102 0.74 -4.45 -8.09
N ALA A 103 -0.22 -4.15 -7.23
CA ALA A 103 -0.09 -4.36 -5.79
C ALA A 103 -1.31 -5.08 -5.21
N SER A 104 -1.09 -5.91 -4.18
CA SER A 104 -2.15 -6.64 -3.48
C SER A 104 -1.89 -6.60 -1.98
N PHE A 105 -2.89 -6.21 -1.19
CA PHE A 105 -2.81 -6.26 0.29
C PHE A 105 -3.70 -7.41 0.77
N PHE A 106 -3.16 -8.26 1.63
CA PHE A 106 -3.84 -9.45 2.09
C PHE A 106 -3.39 -9.84 3.50
N HIS A 107 -4.19 -10.67 4.15
CA HIS A 107 -3.82 -11.37 5.38
C HIS A 107 -4.42 -12.77 5.32
N GLN A 108 -3.57 -13.78 5.47
CA GLN A 108 -3.96 -15.19 5.29
C GLN A 108 -4.63 -15.41 3.93
N ALA A 109 -5.89 -15.86 3.90
CA ALA A 109 -6.65 -16.10 2.66
C ALA A 109 -7.45 -14.87 2.17
N THR A 110 -7.51 -13.80 2.97
CA THR A 110 -8.34 -12.62 2.67
C THR A 110 -7.54 -11.58 1.91
N VAL A 111 -8.03 -11.18 0.74
CA VAL A 111 -7.47 -10.06 -0.03
C VAL A 111 -8.30 -8.82 0.21
N PHE A 112 -7.68 -7.76 0.74
CA PHE A 112 -8.35 -6.51 1.08
C PHE A 112 -8.34 -5.51 -0.06
N PHE A 113 -7.22 -5.43 -0.77
CA PHE A 113 -6.99 -4.38 -1.75
C PHE A 113 -6.22 -4.92 -2.94
N LYS A 114 -6.64 -4.52 -4.15
CA LYS A 114 -5.88 -4.73 -5.38
C LYS A 114 -5.73 -3.42 -6.14
N PHE A 115 -4.51 -3.15 -6.56
CA PHE A 115 -4.14 -2.00 -7.35
C PHE A 115 -3.40 -2.45 -8.61
N LYS A 116 -3.70 -1.82 -9.74
CA LYS A 116 -2.85 -1.82 -10.93
C LYS A 116 -2.84 -0.42 -11.49
N GLY A 117 -1.66 0.14 -11.72
CA GLY A 117 -1.57 1.51 -12.19
C GLY A 117 -0.16 1.95 -12.51
N GLY A 118 -0.07 3.20 -12.96
CA GLY A 118 1.16 3.83 -13.38
C GLY A 118 1.52 5.02 -12.52
N PHE A 119 2.78 5.10 -12.14
CA PHE A 119 3.39 6.27 -11.51
C PHE A 119 4.37 6.91 -12.47
N VAL A 120 4.46 8.24 -12.45
CA VAL A 120 5.48 9.02 -13.15
C VAL A 120 6.51 9.54 -12.17
N ILE A 121 7.76 9.69 -12.59
CA ILE A 121 8.81 10.29 -11.77
C ILE A 121 8.55 11.80 -11.66
N GLU A 122 8.70 12.34 -10.44
CA GLU A 122 8.62 13.79 -10.18
C GLU A 122 9.92 14.54 -10.52
#